data_AF-A0A9X3J2V0-F1
#
_entry.id   AF-A0A9X3J2V0-F1
#
_cell.length_a   1.000
_cell.length_b   1.000
_cell.length_c   1.000
_cell.angle_alpha   90.00
_cell.angle_beta   90.00
_cell.angle_gamma   90.00
#
_symmetry.space_group_name_H-M   'P 1'
#
loop_
_entity.id
_entity.type
_entity.pdbx_description
1 polymer ?
#
loop_
_entity_poly.entity_id
_entity_poly.type
_entity_poly.pdbx_seq_one_letter_code
_entity_poly.pdbx_strand_id
1 'polypeptide(L)'
;MADPDIFAESPDGVWRFEAGHLRGGSRVVDLPTIDFFDRWTFARFCPGGQLILGFESGQPWTDYGSYGDRYGGLQVFAPTADPSRWHTVAIEYDSRSHDEHFVPVDAIWHPRGVLAWLHDGCLIGQVLPSPRPPTDDLMWNPRDSDRGLEYRFERWGAWRRLELDEPGHLLTAHDPDGRDRFDLVHRRTARDDADWSELAVY
;
A
#
# COMPACT_ATOMS: atom_id res chain seq x y z
N MET A 1 7.21 -1.10 23.39
CA MET A 1 7.43 -2.38 22.69
C MET A 1 8.56 -2.15 21.70
N ALA A 2 9.47 -3.10 21.51
CA ALA A 2 10.43 -2.97 20.40
C ALA A 2 9.65 -3.01 19.08
N ASP A 3 10.08 -2.24 18.09
CA ASP A 3 9.49 -2.31 16.77
C ASP A 3 9.63 -3.72 16.20
N PRO A 4 8.60 -4.28 15.57
CA PRO A 4 8.75 -5.55 14.89
C PRO A 4 9.82 -5.41 13.81
N ASP A 5 10.73 -6.38 13.74
CA ASP A 5 11.67 -6.46 12.63
C ASP A 5 10.87 -6.74 11.34
N ILE A 6 10.82 -5.74 10.45
CA ILE A 6 10.18 -5.85 9.14
C ILE A 6 11.27 -6.08 8.10
N PHE A 7 11.04 -7.07 7.23
CA PHE A 7 11.97 -7.40 6.16
C PHE A 7 11.26 -7.52 4.81
N ALA A 8 11.92 -7.07 3.75
CA ALA A 8 11.53 -7.31 2.36
C ALA A 8 12.75 -7.30 1.43
N GLU A 9 12.70 -8.04 0.33
CA GLU A 9 13.75 -8.09 -0.70
C GLU A 9 13.17 -7.83 -2.09
N SER A 10 13.88 -7.06 -2.91
CA SER A 10 13.46 -6.76 -4.28
C SER A 10 13.50 -8.01 -5.16
N PRO A 11 12.70 -8.09 -6.24
CA PRO A 11 12.65 -9.27 -7.10
C PRO A 11 14.01 -9.68 -7.71
N ASP A 12 14.91 -8.72 -7.90
CA ASP A 12 16.27 -8.93 -8.42
C ASP A 12 17.34 -9.11 -7.31
N GLY A 13 16.95 -9.04 -6.04
CA GLY A 13 17.83 -9.15 -4.88
C GLY A 13 18.78 -7.96 -4.68
N VAL A 14 18.59 -6.87 -5.43
CA VAL A 14 19.47 -5.68 -5.35
C VAL A 14 19.19 -4.86 -4.10
N TRP A 15 17.93 -4.73 -3.70
CA TRP A 15 17.48 -3.91 -2.58
C TRP A 15 16.83 -4.75 -1.50
N ARG A 16 17.06 -4.36 -0.24
CA ARG A 16 16.44 -4.96 0.94
C ARG A 16 15.96 -3.88 1.89
N PHE A 17 14.78 -4.04 2.44
CA PHE A 17 14.29 -3.24 3.56
C PHE A 17 14.43 -4.11 4.82
N GLU A 18 15.25 -3.70 5.77
CA GLU A 18 15.49 -4.44 7.02
C GLU A 18 15.86 -3.45 8.13
N ALA A 19 15.32 -3.66 9.33
CA ALA A 19 15.58 -2.82 10.51
C ALA A 19 15.35 -1.31 10.23
N GLY A 20 14.27 -1.00 9.50
CA GLY A 20 13.88 0.38 9.17
C GLY A 20 14.70 1.06 8.05
N HIS A 21 15.65 0.35 7.43
CA HIS A 21 16.55 0.92 6.44
C HIS A 21 16.42 0.22 5.08
N LEU A 22 16.45 1.02 4.01
CA LEU A 22 16.57 0.53 2.65
C LEU A 22 18.05 0.39 2.28
N ARG A 23 18.49 -0.80 1.89
CA ARG A 23 19.90 -1.14 1.67
C ARG A 23 20.14 -1.82 0.33
N GLY A 24 21.23 -1.46 -0.34
CA GLY A 24 21.68 -2.08 -1.58
C GLY A 24 23.20 -2.29 -1.55
N GLY A 25 23.64 -3.52 -1.31
CA GLY A 25 25.05 -3.82 -1.08
C GLY A 25 25.61 -3.02 0.11
N SER A 26 26.57 -2.12 -0.14
CA SER A 26 27.15 -1.25 0.89
C SER A 26 26.40 0.07 1.09
N ARG A 27 25.32 0.32 0.34
CA ARG A 27 24.57 1.59 0.39
C ARG A 27 23.37 1.47 1.33
N VAL A 28 23.08 2.57 2.01
CA VAL A 28 21.87 2.76 2.83
C VAL A 28 21.20 4.04 2.34
N VAL A 29 19.89 3.99 2.17
CA VAL A 29 19.05 5.12 1.72
C VAL A 29 18.01 5.40 2.80
N ASP A 30 17.88 6.67 3.17
CA ASP A 30 16.81 7.15 4.03
C ASP A 30 15.57 7.42 3.17
N LEU A 31 14.44 6.86 3.56
CA LEU A 31 13.17 7.05 2.87
C LEU A 31 12.45 8.27 3.45
N PRO A 32 11.87 9.13 2.59
CA PRO A 32 10.99 10.20 3.06
C PRO A 32 9.81 9.63 3.85
N THR A 33 9.58 10.14 5.06
CA THR A 33 8.43 9.76 5.90
C THR A 33 7.37 10.86 5.84
N ILE A 34 6.11 10.46 6.01
CA ILE A 34 5.02 11.42 6.28
C ILE A 34 5.26 12.21 7.58
N ASP A 35 4.56 13.33 7.74
CA ASP A 35 4.51 14.02 9.02
C ASP A 35 3.87 13.13 10.10
N PHE A 36 4.28 13.32 11.36
CA PHE A 36 3.86 12.50 12.51
C PHE A 36 4.10 10.99 12.36
N PHE A 37 5.03 10.57 11.50
CA PHE A 37 5.44 9.17 11.38
C PHE A 37 5.92 8.63 12.73
N ASP A 38 5.39 7.47 13.12
CA ASP A 38 5.79 6.74 14.33
C ASP A 38 6.73 5.59 13.96
N ARG A 39 6.22 4.64 13.17
CA ARG A 39 6.97 3.44 12.78
C ARG A 39 6.47 2.81 11.49
N TRP A 40 7.32 1.99 10.89
CA TRP A 40 6.93 1.07 9.84
C TRP A 40 6.29 -0.18 10.47
N THR A 41 5.36 -0.81 9.75
CA THR A 41 4.65 -2.02 10.18
C THR A 41 4.67 -3.15 9.14
N PHE A 42 4.97 -2.82 7.89
CA PHE A 42 4.96 -3.75 6.77
C PHE A 42 5.93 -3.28 5.69
N ALA A 43 6.50 -4.21 4.93
CA ALA A 43 7.27 -3.90 3.74
C ALA A 43 7.06 -4.97 2.66
N ARG A 44 6.93 -4.53 1.40
CA ARG A 44 6.93 -5.42 0.25
C ARG A 44 7.54 -4.73 -0.97
N PHE A 45 8.44 -5.42 -1.65
CA PHE A 45 8.83 -5.04 -3.00
C PHE A 45 7.87 -5.62 -4.03
N CYS A 46 7.43 -4.76 -4.95
CA CYS A 46 6.59 -5.14 -6.07
C CYS A 46 7.42 -5.43 -7.33
N PRO A 47 6.88 -6.21 -8.30
CA PRO A 47 7.43 -6.27 -9.64
C PRO A 47 7.58 -4.87 -10.24
N GLY A 48 8.74 -4.58 -10.84
CA GLY A 48 9.08 -3.23 -11.31
C GLY A 48 9.93 -2.41 -10.34
N GLY A 49 10.29 -2.97 -9.18
CA GLY A 49 11.26 -2.39 -8.26
C GLY A 49 10.68 -1.34 -7.31
N GLN A 50 9.36 -1.20 -7.22
CA GLN A 50 8.71 -0.34 -6.22
C GLN A 50 8.71 -0.99 -4.84
N LEU A 51 8.71 -0.17 -3.81
CA LEU A 51 8.62 -0.59 -2.41
C LEU A 51 7.34 -0.02 -1.79
N ILE A 52 6.50 -0.87 -1.23
CA ILE A 52 5.35 -0.47 -0.42
C ILE A 52 5.74 -0.66 1.04
N LEU A 53 5.57 0.38 1.85
CA LEU A 53 5.70 0.32 3.30
C LEU A 53 4.35 0.60 3.96
N GLY A 54 3.99 -0.22 4.94
CA GLY A 54 2.92 0.11 5.87
C GLY A 54 3.48 0.93 7.03
N PHE A 55 2.74 1.94 7.46
CA PHE A 55 3.15 2.83 8.55
C PHE A 55 2.06 3.00 9.60
N GLU A 56 2.50 3.45 10.77
CA GLU A 56 1.69 4.05 11.82
C GLU A 56 2.09 5.52 11.97
N SER A 57 1.11 6.37 12.26
CA SER A 57 1.33 7.78 12.59
C SER A 57 0.76 8.10 13.97
N GLY A 58 1.41 9.04 14.66
CA GLY A 58 1.04 9.46 16.00
C GLY A 58 0.97 10.98 16.09
N GLN A 59 -0.17 11.57 15.72
CA GLN A 59 -0.37 13.00 15.94
C GLN A 59 -0.61 13.28 17.43
N PRO A 60 0.10 14.24 18.04
CA PRO A 60 -0.05 14.52 19.47
C PRO A 60 -1.42 15.15 19.78
N TRP A 61 -2.00 14.75 20.91
CA TRP A 61 -3.21 15.36 21.47
C TRP A 61 -2.88 16.76 22.04
N THR A 62 -3.73 17.76 21.79
CA THR A 62 -3.57 19.10 22.41
C THR A 62 -4.77 19.47 23.28
N ASP A 63 -4.55 20.37 24.25
CA ASP A 63 -5.54 20.82 25.24
C ASP A 63 -6.73 21.62 24.63
N TYR A 64 -6.73 21.90 23.32
CA TYR A 64 -7.75 22.68 22.62
C TYR A 64 -8.70 21.84 21.75
N GLY A 65 -8.64 20.51 21.84
CA GLY A 65 -9.41 19.59 21.00
C GLY A 65 -8.52 18.88 19.96
N SER A 66 -9.03 17.76 19.44
CA SER A 66 -8.32 16.82 18.56
C SER A 66 -7.70 17.52 17.33
N TYR A 67 -6.47 17.16 16.99
CA TYR A 67 -5.90 17.44 15.68
C TYR A 67 -5.86 16.22 14.74
N GLY A 68 -6.42 15.07 15.12
CA GLY A 68 -6.57 13.92 14.23
C GLY A 68 -6.61 12.58 14.97
N ASP A 69 -7.20 11.56 14.34
CA ASP A 69 -7.14 10.18 14.82
C ASP A 69 -5.70 9.63 14.62
N ARG A 70 -5.35 8.54 15.32
CA ARG A 70 -4.18 7.74 14.91
C ARG A 70 -4.51 7.10 13.58
N TYR A 71 -3.71 7.38 12.55
CA TYR A 71 -3.88 6.75 11.26
C TYR A 71 -2.70 5.85 10.96
N GLY A 72 -3.02 4.64 10.51
CA GLY A 72 -2.07 3.86 9.75
C GLY A 72 -2.32 4.01 8.26
N GLY A 73 -1.44 3.44 7.45
CA GLY A 73 -1.60 3.53 6.01
C GLY A 73 -0.45 2.92 5.25
N LEU A 74 -0.47 3.16 3.94
CA LEU A 74 0.56 2.71 3.02
C LEU A 74 1.26 3.91 2.40
N GLN A 75 2.58 3.81 2.29
CA GLN A 75 3.40 4.70 1.48
C GLN A 75 4.14 3.88 0.45
N VAL A 76 4.04 4.28 -0.82
CA VAL A 76 4.67 3.59 -1.94
C VAL A 76 5.80 4.44 -2.48
N PHE A 77 6.94 3.80 -2.70
CA PHE A 77 8.15 4.39 -3.22
C PHE A 77 8.53 3.79 -4.57
N ALA A 78 8.98 4.63 -5.49
CA ALA A 78 9.59 4.23 -6.75
C ALA A 78 11.06 4.68 -6.79
N PRO A 79 11.96 3.84 -7.35
CA PRO A 79 13.36 4.21 -7.52
C PRO A 79 13.47 5.32 -8.57
N THR A 80 14.47 6.19 -8.41
CA THR A 80 14.80 7.21 -9.42
C THR A 80 15.95 6.76 -10.32
N ALA A 81 16.31 7.59 -11.31
CA ALA A 81 17.53 7.37 -12.09
C ALA A 81 18.81 7.45 -11.23
N ASP A 82 18.77 8.21 -10.12
CA ASP A 82 19.80 8.17 -9.10
C ASP A 82 19.49 7.02 -8.13
N PRO A 83 20.32 5.96 -8.07
CA PRO A 83 20.07 4.82 -7.20
C PRO A 83 20.14 5.16 -5.71
N SER A 84 20.60 6.36 -5.33
CA SER A 84 20.57 6.83 -3.94
C SER A 84 19.26 7.53 -3.56
N ARG A 85 18.34 7.71 -4.50
CA ARG A 85 17.09 8.45 -4.29
C ARG A 85 15.88 7.62 -4.67
N TRP A 86 14.82 7.78 -3.89
CA TRP A 86 13.50 7.20 -4.09
C TRP A 86 12.46 8.29 -3.90
N HIS A 87 11.40 8.28 -4.71
CA HIS A 87 10.28 9.19 -4.53
C HIS A 87 9.05 8.46 -4.03
N THR A 88 8.25 9.16 -3.25
CA THR A 88 6.90 8.73 -2.92
C THR A 88 6.00 8.90 -4.13
N VAL A 89 5.28 7.84 -4.50
CA VAL A 89 4.37 7.81 -5.65
C VAL A 89 2.91 7.54 -5.28
N ALA A 90 2.66 7.02 -4.08
CA ALA A 90 1.32 6.89 -3.52
C ALA A 90 1.38 6.97 -2.00
N ILE A 91 0.35 7.56 -1.40
CA ILE A 91 0.11 7.57 0.04
C ILE A 91 -1.38 7.38 0.27
N GLU A 92 -1.73 6.39 1.06
CA GLU A 92 -3.12 6.17 1.43
C GLU A 92 -3.24 5.90 2.92
N TYR A 93 -4.25 6.48 3.54
CA TYR A 93 -4.51 6.35 4.97
C TYR A 93 -5.71 5.45 5.17
N ASP A 94 -5.60 4.60 6.17
CA ASP A 94 -6.68 3.74 6.62
C ASP A 94 -7.30 4.36 7.87
N SER A 95 -8.56 4.78 7.76
CA SER A 95 -9.30 5.42 8.85
C SER A 95 -9.82 4.35 9.82
N ARG A 96 -9.34 4.35 11.07
CA ARG A 96 -9.67 3.29 12.03
C ARG A 96 -9.91 3.78 13.45
N SER A 97 -10.36 2.85 14.29
CA SER A 97 -10.46 3.03 15.73
C SER A 97 -9.06 3.20 16.36
N HIS A 98 -8.96 4.03 17.40
CA HIS A 98 -7.71 4.51 18.00
C HIS A 98 -6.78 3.42 18.59
N ASP A 99 -7.29 2.20 18.77
CA ASP A 99 -6.61 1.10 19.45
C ASP A 99 -6.14 -0.01 18.49
N GLU A 100 -6.48 0.10 17.19
CA GLU A 100 -6.12 -0.91 16.19
C GLU A 100 -4.81 -0.58 15.50
N HIS A 101 -3.92 -1.57 15.40
CA HIS A 101 -2.67 -1.43 14.65
C HIS A 101 -2.84 -1.69 13.15
N PHE A 102 -2.25 -0.84 12.32
CA PHE A 102 -2.16 -1.02 10.87
C PHE A 102 -1.00 -1.95 10.52
N VAL A 103 -1.29 -3.24 10.35
CA VAL A 103 -0.32 -4.24 9.91
C VAL A 103 -0.90 -5.05 8.75
N PRO A 104 -0.72 -4.60 7.49
CA PRO A 104 -1.21 -5.31 6.32
C PRO A 104 -0.74 -6.75 6.28
N VAL A 105 -1.62 -7.64 5.83
CA VAL A 105 -1.27 -9.01 5.46
C VAL A 105 -0.52 -9.00 4.14
N ASP A 106 -0.99 -8.20 3.18
CA ASP A 106 -0.31 -7.98 1.92
C ASP A 106 -0.75 -6.66 1.27
N ALA A 107 0.05 -6.13 0.35
CA ALA A 107 -0.29 -4.94 -0.43
C ALA A 107 0.33 -5.01 -1.82
N ILE A 108 -0.28 -4.39 -2.84
CA ILE A 108 0.27 -4.34 -4.19
C ILE A 108 -0.02 -2.99 -4.83
N TRP A 109 0.92 -2.53 -5.66
CA TRP A 109 0.87 -1.27 -6.37
C TRP A 109 1.17 -1.49 -7.85
N HIS A 110 0.54 -0.68 -8.69
CA HIS A 110 0.84 -0.61 -10.10
C HIS A 110 0.95 0.84 -10.58
N PRO A 111 1.95 1.17 -11.41
CA PRO A 111 2.14 2.52 -11.95
C PRO A 111 0.95 3.09 -12.71
N ARG A 112 0.01 2.26 -13.17
CA ARG A 112 -1.25 2.76 -13.77
C ARG A 112 -2.16 3.49 -12.79
N GLY A 113 -1.85 3.45 -11.49
CA GLY A 113 -2.68 4.02 -10.43
C GLY A 113 -3.60 2.98 -9.79
N VAL A 114 -3.09 1.78 -9.51
CA VAL A 114 -3.83 0.78 -8.73
C VAL A 114 -3.08 0.46 -7.47
N LEU A 115 -3.73 0.70 -6.33
CA LEU A 115 -3.28 0.31 -5.01
C LEU A 115 -4.31 -0.65 -4.43
N ALA A 116 -3.88 -1.80 -3.94
CA ALA A 116 -4.74 -2.71 -3.20
C ALA A 116 -4.01 -3.28 -2.00
N TRP A 117 -4.73 -3.48 -0.90
CA TRP A 117 -4.14 -4.05 0.32
C TRP A 117 -5.14 -4.90 1.09
N LEU A 118 -4.58 -5.89 1.78
CA LEU A 118 -5.26 -6.81 2.66
C LEU A 118 -4.91 -6.44 4.10
N HIS A 119 -5.93 -6.18 4.90
CA HIS A 119 -5.78 -5.97 6.32
C HIS A 119 -7.01 -6.51 7.05
N ASP A 120 -6.80 -7.31 8.09
CA ASP A 120 -7.86 -7.93 8.92
C ASP A 120 -8.98 -8.63 8.12
N GLY A 121 -8.61 -9.32 7.04
CA GLY A 121 -9.55 -10.05 6.17
C GLY A 121 -10.36 -9.13 5.23
N CYS A 122 -10.08 -7.83 5.23
CA CYS A 122 -10.64 -6.86 4.31
C CYS A 122 -9.64 -6.55 3.19
N LEU A 123 -10.06 -6.77 1.95
CA LEU A 123 -9.41 -6.29 0.74
C LEU A 123 -9.98 -4.92 0.39
N ILE A 124 -9.12 -3.91 0.39
CA ILE A 124 -9.43 -2.59 -0.14
C ILE A 124 -8.65 -2.42 -1.44
N GLY A 125 -9.36 -2.03 -2.50
CA GLY A 125 -8.75 -1.68 -3.78
C GLY A 125 -9.14 -0.27 -4.20
N GLN A 126 -8.16 0.48 -4.69
CA GLN A 126 -8.32 1.83 -5.21
C GLN A 126 -7.77 1.90 -6.64
N VAL A 127 -8.57 2.49 -7.53
CA VAL A 127 -8.20 2.72 -8.92
C VAL A 127 -8.26 4.22 -9.19
N LEU A 128 -7.14 4.76 -9.67
CA LEU A 128 -7.01 6.14 -10.10
C LEU A 128 -7.36 6.26 -11.58
N PRO A 129 -7.89 7.40 -12.04
CA PRO A 129 -8.18 7.61 -13.46
C PRO A 129 -6.92 7.68 -14.34
N SER A 130 -5.75 7.93 -13.73
CA SER A 130 -4.45 7.96 -14.41
C SER A 130 -3.29 7.80 -13.40
N PRO A 131 -2.10 7.37 -13.87
CA PRO A 131 -0.86 7.46 -13.10
C PRO A 131 -0.66 8.86 -12.53
N ARG A 132 -0.13 8.96 -11.32
CA ARG A 132 0.26 10.24 -10.73
C ARG A 132 1.76 10.46 -10.80
N PRO A 133 2.21 11.72 -10.96
CA PRO A 133 3.61 12.04 -10.82
C PRO A 133 4.05 11.81 -9.36
N PRO A 134 5.34 11.57 -9.11
CA PRO A 134 5.87 11.54 -7.77
C PRO A 134 5.56 12.84 -7.00
N THR A 135 5.41 12.74 -5.68
CA THR A 135 5.12 13.88 -4.80
C THR A 135 6.23 14.06 -3.79
N ASP A 136 6.73 15.29 -3.67
CA ASP A 136 7.72 15.69 -2.66
C ASP A 136 7.06 16.41 -1.47
N ASP A 137 5.78 16.79 -1.59
CA ASP A 137 5.02 17.42 -0.52
C ASP A 137 4.39 16.36 0.39
N LEU A 138 5.05 16.09 1.53
CA LEU A 138 4.59 15.17 2.57
C LEU A 138 4.02 15.89 3.81
N MET A 139 3.98 17.23 3.80
CA MET A 139 3.70 18.04 5.00
C MET A 139 2.22 18.21 5.31
N TRP A 140 1.31 17.79 4.42
CA TRP A 140 -0.13 18.07 4.54
C TRP A 140 -1.03 16.83 4.50
N ASN A 141 -0.50 15.65 4.86
CA ASN A 141 -1.27 14.39 4.84
C ASN A 141 -2.00 14.19 3.49
N PRO A 142 -1.30 14.23 2.34
CA PRO A 142 -1.99 14.04 1.07
C PRO A 142 -2.43 12.58 0.98
N ARG A 143 -3.74 12.33 1.00
CA ARG A 143 -4.30 11.02 0.70
C ARG A 143 -4.54 10.91 -0.79
N ASP A 144 -4.25 9.76 -1.39
CA ASP A 144 -4.52 9.57 -2.80
C ASP A 144 -6.03 9.65 -3.09
N SER A 145 -6.87 9.27 -2.13
CA SER A 145 -8.32 9.47 -2.17
C SER A 145 -8.75 10.92 -2.41
N ASP A 146 -8.03 11.90 -1.86
CA ASP A 146 -8.42 13.33 -1.89
C ASP A 146 -8.18 13.96 -3.26
N ARG A 147 -7.39 13.30 -4.09
CA ARG A 147 -7.00 13.75 -5.43
C ARG A 147 -7.85 13.11 -6.53
N GLY A 148 -8.95 12.45 -6.17
CA GLY A 148 -9.94 11.88 -7.09
C GLY A 148 -9.62 10.43 -7.50
N LEU A 149 -10.40 9.49 -6.97
CA LEU A 149 -10.43 8.09 -7.40
C LEU A 149 -11.32 7.94 -8.64
N GLU A 150 -11.00 6.98 -9.51
CA GLU A 150 -11.97 6.49 -10.49
C GLU A 150 -13.06 5.69 -9.77
N TYR A 151 -12.65 4.79 -8.87
CA TYR A 151 -13.50 4.10 -7.92
C TYR A 151 -12.67 3.42 -6.81
N ARG A 152 -13.36 3.05 -5.73
CA ARG A 152 -12.86 2.19 -4.65
C ARG A 152 -13.71 0.94 -4.55
N PHE A 153 -13.17 -0.16 -4.04
CA PHE A 153 -13.99 -1.29 -3.62
C PHE A 153 -13.46 -1.89 -2.32
N GLU A 154 -14.36 -2.60 -1.65
CA GLU A 154 -14.10 -3.33 -0.42
C GLU A 154 -14.67 -4.74 -0.54
N ARG A 155 -13.93 -5.73 -0.04
CA ARG A 155 -14.34 -7.13 0.02
C ARG A 155 -13.80 -7.81 1.26
N TRP A 156 -14.60 -8.70 1.83
CA TRP A 156 -14.22 -9.49 3.00
C TRP A 156 -13.92 -10.93 2.58
N GLY A 157 -12.84 -11.50 3.10
CA GLY A 157 -12.37 -12.85 2.76
C GLY A 157 -11.15 -13.29 3.56
N ALA A 158 -10.67 -14.50 3.28
CA ALA A 158 -9.55 -15.13 4.00
C ALA A 158 -8.21 -15.04 3.24
N TRP A 159 -8.08 -14.07 2.34
CA TRP A 159 -6.91 -13.91 1.48
C TRP A 159 -5.65 -13.58 2.26
N ARG A 160 -4.52 -14.03 1.71
CA ARG A 160 -3.19 -13.85 2.31
C ARG A 160 -2.17 -13.28 1.36
N ARG A 161 -2.48 -13.24 0.06
CA ARG A 161 -1.57 -12.77 -0.97
C ARG A 161 -2.34 -12.10 -2.09
N LEU A 162 -1.79 -11.00 -2.57
CA LEU A 162 -2.24 -10.27 -3.74
C LEU A 162 -1.24 -10.43 -4.88
N GLU A 163 -1.78 -10.54 -6.07
CA GLU A 163 -1.06 -10.49 -7.33
C GLU A 163 -1.80 -9.58 -8.30
N LEU A 164 -1.04 -8.89 -9.13
CA LEU A 164 -1.58 -8.03 -10.16
C LEU A 164 -0.85 -8.38 -11.46
N ASP A 165 -1.60 -8.48 -12.56
CA ASP A 165 -1.01 -8.73 -13.86
C ASP A 165 -0.16 -7.54 -14.34
N GLU A 166 0.63 -7.76 -15.39
CA GLU A 166 1.58 -6.76 -15.91
C GLU A 166 0.91 -5.47 -16.41
N PRO A 167 -0.26 -5.49 -17.09
CA PRO A 167 -1.02 -4.26 -17.37
C PRO A 167 -1.69 -3.68 -16.12
N GLY A 168 -1.83 -4.50 -15.09
CA GLY A 168 -2.51 -4.26 -13.84
C GLY A 168 -4.04 -4.48 -13.86
N HIS A 169 -4.64 -4.78 -15.01
CA HIS A 169 -6.08 -4.90 -15.18
C HIS A 169 -6.74 -5.98 -14.32
N LEU A 170 -5.99 -7.01 -13.91
CA LEU A 170 -6.49 -8.14 -13.15
C LEU A 170 -5.79 -8.23 -11.79
N LEU A 171 -6.54 -7.91 -10.73
CA LEU A 171 -6.13 -8.20 -9.35
C LEU A 171 -6.57 -9.61 -8.97
N THR A 172 -5.66 -10.40 -8.42
CA THR A 172 -5.93 -11.73 -7.92
C THR A 172 -5.59 -11.78 -6.43
N ALA A 173 -6.56 -12.13 -5.60
CA ALA A 173 -6.39 -12.37 -4.18
C ALA A 173 -6.43 -13.87 -3.91
N HIS A 174 -5.38 -14.40 -3.28
CA HIS A 174 -5.19 -15.84 -3.04
C HIS A 174 -5.45 -16.17 -1.57
N ASP A 175 -6.18 -17.26 -1.34
CA ASP A 175 -6.34 -17.90 -0.04
C ASP A 175 -5.97 -19.40 -0.14
N PRO A 176 -6.01 -20.18 0.96
CA PRO A 176 -5.66 -21.60 0.91
C PRO A 176 -6.57 -22.45 0.02
N ASP A 177 -7.80 -21.99 -0.26
CA ASP A 177 -8.84 -22.76 -0.94
C ASP A 177 -8.95 -22.39 -2.44
N GLY A 178 -8.20 -21.38 -2.90
CA GLY A 178 -8.26 -20.89 -4.28
C GLY A 178 -7.97 -19.40 -4.40
N ARG A 179 -8.59 -18.76 -5.39
CA ARG A 179 -8.35 -17.34 -5.69
C ARG A 179 -9.59 -16.60 -6.15
N ASP A 180 -9.71 -15.37 -5.68
CA ASP A 180 -10.66 -14.41 -6.21
C ASP A 180 -9.96 -13.49 -7.21
N ARG A 181 -10.61 -13.27 -8.34
CA ARG A 181 -10.14 -12.46 -9.44
C ARG A 181 -11.02 -11.23 -9.55
N PHE A 182 -10.41 -10.08 -9.76
CA PHE A 182 -11.06 -8.78 -9.91
C PHE A 182 -10.58 -8.15 -11.22
N ASP A 183 -11.45 -8.14 -12.22
CA ASP A 183 -11.24 -7.41 -13.46
C ASP A 183 -11.55 -5.94 -13.19
N LEU A 184 -10.49 -5.14 -13.08
CA LEU A 184 -10.55 -3.75 -12.70
C LEU A 184 -10.98 -2.83 -13.86
N VAL A 185 -10.94 -3.33 -15.10
CA VAL A 185 -11.38 -2.57 -16.28
C VAL A 185 -12.88 -2.70 -16.45
N HIS A 186 -13.39 -3.92 -16.36
CA HIS A 186 -14.83 -4.20 -16.53
C HIS A 186 -15.61 -4.16 -15.22
N ARG A 187 -14.93 -3.96 -14.08
CA ARG A 187 -15.49 -3.93 -12.72
C ARG A 187 -16.26 -5.21 -12.44
N ARG A 188 -15.56 -6.34 -12.55
CA ARG A 188 -16.14 -7.67 -12.34
C ARG A 188 -15.30 -8.48 -11.39
N THR A 189 -15.92 -9.47 -10.76
CA THR A 189 -15.22 -10.43 -9.90
C THR A 189 -15.70 -11.86 -10.12
N ALA A 190 -14.78 -12.80 -9.98
CA ALA A 190 -15.02 -14.23 -10.09
C ALA A 190 -14.09 -15.01 -9.15
N ARG A 191 -14.62 -16.06 -8.54
CA ARG A 191 -13.86 -17.04 -7.75
C ARG A 191 -13.42 -18.18 -8.66
N ASP A 192 -12.13 -18.50 -8.69
CA ASP A 192 -11.58 -19.62 -9.47
C ASP A 192 -12.12 -19.63 -10.90
N ASP A 193 -12.78 -20.70 -11.35
CA ASP A 193 -13.37 -20.82 -12.69
C ASP A 193 -14.87 -20.47 -12.75
N ALA A 194 -15.41 -19.81 -11.72
CA ALA A 194 -16.80 -19.35 -11.70
C ALA A 194 -17.06 -18.22 -12.71
N ASP A 195 -18.33 -18.01 -13.01
CA ASP A 195 -18.78 -16.92 -13.87
C ASP A 195 -18.51 -15.55 -13.23
N TRP A 196 -18.25 -14.57 -14.08
CA TRP A 196 -18.04 -13.19 -13.66
C TRP A 196 -19.34 -12.54 -13.17
N SER A 197 -19.24 -11.88 -12.04
CA SER A 197 -20.29 -11.05 -11.44
C SER A 197 -19.83 -9.59 -11.34
N GLU A 198 -20.78 -8.67 -11.14
CA GLU A 198 -20.46 -7.26 -10.97
C GLU A 198 -19.67 -7.00 -9.68
N LEU A 199 -18.63 -6.17 -9.78
CA LEU A 199 -17.88 -5.69 -8.63
C LEU A 199 -18.64 -4.50 -8.02
N ALA A 200 -19.22 -4.68 -6.83
CA ALA A 200 -19.66 -3.54 -6.04
C ALA A 200 -18.48 -2.58 -5.74
N VAL A 201 -18.67 -1.31 -6.08
CA VAL A 201 -17.69 -0.20 -5.98
C VAL A 201 -18.33 1.01 -5.29
N TYR A 202 -17.49 1.91 -4.78
CA TYR A 202 -17.81 3.17 -4.11
C TYR A 202 -17.13 4.35 -4.81
#